data_AF-A0A411LN37-F1
#
_entry.id   AF-A0A411LN37-F1
#
_cell.length_a   1.000
_cell.length_b   1.000
_cell.length_c   1.000
_cell.angle_alpha   90.00
_cell.angle_beta   90.00
_cell.angle_gamma   90.00
#
_symmetry.space_group_name_H-M   'P 1'
#
loop_
_entity.id
_entity.type
_entity.pdbx_description
1 polymer ?
#
loop_
_entity_poly.entity_id
_entity_poly.type
_entity_poly.pdbx_seq_one_letter_code
_entity_poly.pdbx_strand_id
1 'polypeptide(L)'
;MTRDKTRAKTAGAIGILLSLVAGPAAMAQQVAAPAGYAPLTAPCTTQPDGRCAALSGDTPMPVATRAERLVLVGNNVAVAPVTALGGLYVLNQSCNGYGTVTLRYLGADGITMLPLLTRTASDTGGGTNIYLGAGAVVDINLSGTSGCNANLARVPA
;
A
#
# COMPACT_ATOMS: atom_id res chain seq x y z
N MET A 1 -35.84 18.76 -56.20
CA MET A 1 -35.87 17.34 -56.60
C MET A 1 -35.32 16.52 -55.45
N THR A 2 -35.83 15.39 -54.98
CA THR A 2 -37.12 14.68 -55.07
C THR A 2 -37.04 13.65 -53.94
N ARG A 3 -38.19 13.31 -53.34
CA ARG A 3 -38.42 12.23 -52.36
C ARG A 3 -37.84 10.87 -52.87
N ASP A 4 -37.56 9.83 -52.08
CA ASP A 4 -38.54 9.07 -51.27
C ASP A 4 -37.88 7.90 -50.48
N LYS A 5 -38.48 7.59 -49.30
CA LYS A 5 -38.77 6.30 -48.59
C LYS A 5 -37.88 5.06 -48.84
N THR A 6 -37.61 4.17 -47.86
CA THR A 6 -38.60 3.19 -47.32
C THR A 6 -38.02 2.29 -46.20
N ARG A 7 -38.69 2.28 -45.02
CA ARG A 7 -39.01 1.20 -44.03
C ARG A 7 -38.04 0.07 -43.63
N ALA A 8 -37.95 -0.20 -42.32
CA ALA A 8 -38.45 -1.42 -41.61
C ALA A 8 -38.09 -1.33 -40.10
N LYS A 9 -39.03 -1.14 -39.16
CA LYS A 9 -39.80 -2.14 -38.36
C LYS A 9 -38.96 -3.21 -37.64
N THR A 10 -38.92 -3.13 -36.29
CA THR A 10 -39.24 -4.14 -35.23
C THR A 10 -38.44 -3.80 -33.96
N ALA A 11 -39.07 -3.29 -32.89
CA ALA A 11 -39.69 -4.07 -31.80
C ALA A 11 -38.69 -4.95 -31.04
N GLY A 12 -38.33 -4.53 -29.82
CA GLY A 12 -37.44 -5.27 -28.94
C GLY A 12 -37.21 -4.56 -27.61
N ALA A 13 -38.29 -4.19 -26.91
CA ALA A 13 -38.20 -3.73 -25.52
C ALA A 13 -38.00 -4.97 -24.62
N ILE A 14 -36.75 -5.26 -24.26
CA ILE A 14 -36.44 -6.24 -23.21
C ILE A 14 -36.28 -5.44 -21.91
N GLY A 15 -37.38 -5.37 -21.16
CA GLY A 15 -37.39 -4.89 -19.78
C GLY A 15 -36.70 -5.92 -18.90
N ILE A 16 -35.50 -5.60 -18.41
CA ILE A 16 -34.83 -6.36 -17.37
C ILE A 16 -35.50 -5.96 -16.04
N LEU A 17 -36.44 -6.79 -15.57
CA LEU A 17 -36.89 -6.74 -14.18
C LEU A 17 -35.73 -7.20 -13.29
N LEU A 18 -35.03 -6.24 -12.69
CA LEU A 18 -34.07 -6.49 -11.63
C LEU A 18 -34.84 -6.63 -10.31
N SER A 19 -35.16 -7.88 -9.95
CA SER A 19 -35.74 -8.23 -8.65
C SER A 19 -34.69 -7.99 -7.56
N LEU A 20 -34.72 -6.82 -6.92
CA LEU A 20 -34.01 -6.58 -5.67
C LEU A 20 -34.66 -7.44 -4.58
N VAL A 21 -34.11 -8.64 -4.38
CA VAL A 21 -34.40 -9.45 -3.19
C VAL A 21 -33.71 -8.75 -2.02
N ALA A 22 -34.45 -7.90 -1.33
CA ALA A 22 -34.05 -7.38 -0.03
C ALA A 22 -34.00 -8.56 0.95
N GLY A 23 -32.82 -9.14 1.11
CA GLY A 23 -32.55 -10.07 2.21
C GLY A 23 -32.71 -9.33 3.53
N PRO A 24 -33.34 -9.93 4.55
CA PRO A 24 -33.43 -9.31 5.86
C PRO A 24 -32.01 -9.06 6.39
N ALA A 25 -31.74 -7.81 6.80
CA ALA A 25 -30.57 -7.50 7.57
C ALA A 25 -30.55 -8.42 8.79
N ALA A 26 -29.51 -9.28 8.89
CA ALA A 26 -29.29 -10.10 10.06
C ALA A 26 -29.06 -9.16 11.24
N MET A 27 -30.10 -8.94 12.02
CA MET A 27 -29.98 -8.17 13.26
C MET A 27 -29.06 -8.95 14.19
N ALA A 28 -27.96 -8.32 14.59
CA ALA A 28 -27.06 -8.86 15.59
C ALA A 28 -27.87 -9.21 16.85
N GLN A 29 -28.01 -10.52 17.14
CA GLN A 29 -28.64 -10.97 18.37
C GLN A 29 -27.87 -10.37 19.55
N GLN A 30 -28.57 -9.61 20.38
CA GLN A 30 -28.03 -9.09 21.62
C GLN A 30 -27.84 -10.27 22.57
N VAL A 31 -26.62 -10.83 22.60
CA VAL A 31 -26.24 -11.90 23.52
C VAL A 31 -26.04 -11.28 24.90
N ALA A 32 -27.04 -11.38 25.76
CA ALA A 32 -26.87 -11.08 27.18
C ALA A 32 -26.09 -12.24 27.82
N ALA A 33 -24.92 -11.95 28.40
CA ALA A 33 -24.21 -12.93 29.22
C ALA A 33 -25.10 -13.35 30.41
N PRO A 34 -25.20 -14.65 30.72
CA PRO A 34 -25.81 -15.12 31.95
C PRO A 34 -25.19 -14.42 33.16
N ALA A 35 -26.02 -14.01 34.11
CA ALA A 35 -25.58 -13.28 35.30
C ALA A 35 -24.43 -14.01 36.01
N GLY A 36 -23.31 -13.30 36.24
CA GLY A 36 -22.14 -13.82 36.95
C GLY A 36 -20.89 -14.07 36.09
N TYR A 37 -20.96 -13.94 34.77
CA TYR A 37 -19.77 -13.97 33.92
C TYR A 37 -19.23 -12.55 33.64
N ALA A 38 -17.90 -12.45 33.52
CA ALA A 38 -17.14 -11.22 33.31
C ALA A 38 -17.80 -10.29 32.27
N PRO A 39 -17.70 -8.95 32.43
CA PRO A 39 -18.32 -8.01 31.50
C PRO A 39 -17.91 -8.37 30.06
N LEU A 40 -18.91 -8.49 29.18
CA LEU A 40 -18.72 -8.55 27.74
C LEU A 40 -18.19 -7.19 27.25
N THR A 41 -16.97 -6.84 27.64
CA THR A 41 -16.26 -5.70 27.05
C THR A 41 -15.87 -6.11 25.65
N ALA A 42 -16.70 -5.74 24.67
CA ALA A 42 -16.29 -5.76 23.28
C ALA A 42 -14.97 -4.97 23.16
N PRO A 43 -13.96 -5.48 22.44
CA PRO A 43 -12.75 -4.70 22.18
C PRO A 43 -13.17 -3.38 21.52
N CYS A 44 -12.58 -2.28 21.96
CA CYS A 44 -12.96 -0.94 21.54
C CYS A 44 -11.72 -0.15 21.12
N THR A 45 -11.89 0.77 20.16
CA THR A 45 -10.84 1.69 19.72
C THR A 45 -11.04 3.05 20.35
N THR A 46 -9.98 3.63 20.90
CA THR A 46 -9.99 5.01 21.40
C THR A 46 -10.13 5.97 20.23
N GLN A 47 -11.21 6.73 20.22
CA GLN A 47 -11.45 7.80 19.25
C GLN A 47 -10.65 9.06 19.63
N PRO A 48 -10.46 10.01 18.68
CA PRO A 48 -9.75 11.26 18.96
C PRO A 48 -10.33 12.11 20.09
N ASP A 49 -11.61 11.92 20.41
CA ASP A 49 -12.32 12.56 21.53
C ASP A 49 -12.10 11.84 22.89
N GLY A 50 -11.25 10.80 22.91
CA GLY A 50 -10.92 10.00 24.09
C GLY A 50 -11.96 8.93 24.44
N ARG A 51 -13.04 8.77 23.67
CA ARG A 51 -14.06 7.75 23.92
C ARG A 51 -13.66 6.40 23.33
N CYS A 52 -14.03 5.31 24.01
CA CYS A 52 -13.85 3.96 23.47
C CYS A 52 -15.10 3.54 22.70
N ALA A 53 -15.00 3.43 21.37
CA ALA A 53 -16.09 2.93 20.55
C ALA A 53 -15.92 1.43 20.30
N ALA A 54 -16.97 0.65 20.53
CA ALA A 54 -16.95 -0.78 20.29
C ALA A 54 -16.62 -1.09 18.83
N LEU A 55 -15.73 -2.06 18.63
CA LEU A 55 -15.46 -2.60 17.30
C LEU A 55 -16.70 -3.31 16.79
N SER A 56 -17.11 -2.97 15.58
CA SER A 56 -18.24 -3.59 14.89
C SER A 56 -17.88 -3.87 13.43
N GLY A 57 -18.73 -4.58 12.70
CA GLY A 57 -18.55 -4.74 11.25
C GLY A 57 -18.53 -3.41 10.50
N ASP A 58 -19.26 -2.41 11.01
CA ASP A 58 -19.35 -1.06 10.44
C ASP A 58 -18.21 -0.14 10.91
N THR A 59 -17.54 -0.51 12.01
CA THR A 59 -16.39 0.18 12.60
C THR A 59 -15.27 -0.83 12.88
N PRO A 60 -14.68 -1.42 11.83
CA PRO A 60 -13.61 -2.40 12.01
C PRO A 60 -12.39 -1.73 12.64
N MET A 61 -11.55 -2.53 13.27
CA MET A 61 -10.31 -2.04 13.86
C MET A 61 -9.46 -1.38 12.77
N PRO A 62 -8.90 -0.19 12.99
CA PRO A 62 -7.96 0.41 12.06
C PRO A 62 -6.79 -0.54 11.86
N VAL A 63 -6.71 -1.17 10.70
CA VAL A 63 -5.56 -2.00 10.35
C VAL A 63 -4.45 -1.04 10.00
N ALA A 64 -3.46 -0.89 10.89
CA ALA A 64 -2.25 -0.14 10.56
C ALA A 64 -1.70 -0.66 9.24
N THR A 65 -1.44 0.23 8.28
CA THR A 65 -0.87 -0.17 7.00
C THR A 65 0.42 -0.94 7.24
N ARG A 66 0.59 -2.09 6.57
CA ARG A 66 1.69 -3.02 6.83
C ARG A 66 3.02 -2.28 6.80
N ALA A 67 3.73 -2.25 7.93
CA ALA A 67 5.07 -1.71 8.00
C ALA A 67 5.99 -2.57 7.12
N GLU A 68 6.76 -1.92 6.25
CA GLU A 68 7.72 -2.58 5.39
C GLU A 68 9.07 -1.90 5.51
N ARG A 69 10.10 -2.72 5.68
CA ARG A 69 11.49 -2.28 5.68
C ARG A 69 12.29 -3.21 4.79
N LEU A 70 12.92 -2.64 3.78
CA LEU A 70 13.74 -3.34 2.79
C LEU A 70 15.20 -3.00 3.03
N VAL A 71 16.02 -4.00 3.33
CA VAL A 71 17.48 -3.83 3.39
C VAL A 71 18.02 -3.98 1.98
N LEU A 72 18.67 -2.94 1.48
CA LEU A 72 19.19 -2.91 0.11
C LEU A 72 20.70 -3.03 0.05
N VAL A 73 21.38 -2.61 1.12
CA VAL A 73 22.83 -2.75 1.29
C VAL A 73 23.13 -3.11 2.74
N GLY A 74 23.96 -4.12 2.93
CA GLY A 74 24.54 -4.47 4.22
C GLY A 74 26.06 -4.59 4.11
N ASN A 75 26.80 -3.91 4.99
CA ASN A 75 28.27 -3.96 5.05
C ASN A 75 28.96 -3.78 3.68
N ASN A 76 28.53 -2.77 2.92
CA ASN A 76 29.02 -2.42 1.59
C ASN A 76 28.72 -3.45 0.47
N VAL A 77 27.79 -4.38 0.72
CA VAL A 77 27.34 -5.36 -0.28
C VAL A 77 25.88 -5.08 -0.62
N ALA A 78 25.60 -4.86 -1.91
CA ALA A 78 24.23 -4.73 -2.40
C ALA A 78 23.48 -6.06 -2.31
N VAL A 79 22.23 -6.00 -1.85
CA VAL A 79 21.33 -7.15 -1.76
C VAL A 79 20.66 -7.38 -3.12
N ALA A 80 20.16 -8.60 -3.35
CA ALA A 80 19.35 -8.91 -4.52
C ALA A 80 18.12 -7.97 -4.63
N PRO A 81 17.60 -7.73 -5.85
CA PRO A 81 16.42 -6.89 -6.04
C PRO A 81 15.21 -7.38 -5.23
N VAL A 82 14.47 -6.42 -4.67
CA VAL A 82 13.33 -6.67 -3.78
C VAL A 82 12.07 -6.01 -4.31
N THR A 83 10.93 -6.65 -4.11
CA THR A 83 9.62 -6.11 -4.50
C THR A 83 9.02 -5.29 -3.37
N ALA A 84 8.66 -4.03 -3.64
CA ALA A 84 8.01 -3.14 -2.69
C ALA A 84 6.48 -3.27 -2.73
N LEU A 85 5.83 -3.09 -1.58
CA LEU A 85 4.36 -3.03 -1.48
C LEU A 85 3.76 -1.77 -2.11
N GLY A 86 4.57 -0.74 -2.35
CA GLY A 86 4.16 0.53 -2.93
C GLY A 86 3.69 1.56 -1.90
N GLY A 87 3.64 2.82 -2.33
CA GLY A 87 3.39 3.99 -1.49
C GLY A 87 4.64 4.84 -1.27
N LEU A 88 4.64 5.61 -0.18
CA LEU A 88 5.76 6.48 0.19
C LEU A 88 6.79 5.70 1.01
N TYR A 89 8.06 5.82 0.63
CA TYR A 89 9.20 5.26 1.35
C TYR A 89 10.22 6.34 1.69
N VAL A 90 11.02 6.05 2.70
CA VAL A 90 12.21 6.81 3.08
C VAL A 90 13.43 5.94 2.83
N LEU A 91 14.29 6.36 1.90
CA LEU A 91 15.63 5.78 1.77
C LEU A 91 16.53 6.40 2.83
N ASN A 92 17.12 5.57 3.69
CA ASN A 92 18.18 5.97 4.60
C ASN A 92 19.46 5.22 4.24
N GLN A 93 20.56 5.95 4.12
CA GLN A 93 21.88 5.38 3.90
C GLN A 93 22.97 6.06 4.71
N SER A 94 23.96 5.26 5.10
CA SER A 94 25.15 5.67 5.83
C SER A 94 26.34 4.82 5.38
N CYS A 95 27.39 5.48 4.90
CA CYS A 95 28.65 4.89 4.50
C CYS A 95 29.81 5.56 5.25
N ASN A 96 30.90 4.81 5.47
CA ASN A 96 32.14 5.35 6.07
C ASN A 96 32.95 6.13 5.03
N GLY A 97 33.03 5.60 3.79
CA GLY A 97 33.62 6.28 2.64
C GLY A 97 32.59 6.43 1.54
N TYR A 98 32.45 7.64 1.01
CA TYR A 98 31.47 7.95 -0.02
C TYR A 98 32.06 7.89 -1.42
N GLY A 99 31.42 7.08 -2.26
CA GLY A 99 31.43 7.19 -3.71
C GLY A 99 30.02 7.54 -4.18
N THR A 100 29.34 6.61 -4.84
CA THR A 100 27.93 6.75 -5.26
C THR A 100 27.08 5.58 -4.76
N VAL A 101 25.92 5.91 -4.20
CA VAL A 101 24.83 4.98 -3.87
C VAL A 101 23.66 5.32 -4.80
N THR A 102 23.31 4.43 -5.71
CA THR A 102 22.20 4.65 -6.66
C THR A 102 21.08 3.67 -6.40
N LEU A 103 19.93 4.17 -5.94
CA LEU A 103 18.68 3.42 -5.93
C LEU A 103 18.17 3.28 -7.36
N ARG A 104 17.81 2.07 -7.74
CA ARG A 104 17.24 1.76 -9.05
C ARG A 104 15.91 1.04 -8.92
N TYR A 105 15.13 1.07 -9.99
CA TYR A 105 13.90 0.30 -10.13
C TYR A 105 13.91 -0.47 -11.44
N LEU A 106 13.20 -1.59 -11.49
CA LEU A 106 13.04 -2.40 -12.69
C LEU A 106 12.12 -1.67 -13.68
N GLY A 107 12.63 -1.42 -14.89
CA GLY A 107 11.90 -0.78 -15.97
C GLY A 107 10.76 -1.66 -16.50
N ALA A 108 9.96 -1.07 -17.39
CA ALA A 108 8.79 -1.74 -17.98
C ALA A 108 9.16 -2.95 -18.86
N ASP A 109 10.42 -3.09 -19.25
CA ASP A 109 10.94 -4.25 -19.98
C ASP A 109 11.14 -5.49 -19.10
N GLY A 110 11.03 -5.34 -17.77
CA GLY A 110 11.21 -6.43 -16.81
C GLY A 110 12.66 -6.92 -16.68
N ILE A 111 13.63 -6.19 -17.25
CA ILE A 111 15.04 -6.61 -17.31
C ILE A 111 15.96 -5.49 -16.86
N THR A 112 15.72 -4.26 -17.29
CA THR A 112 16.66 -3.15 -17.08
C THR A 112 16.38 -2.45 -15.76
N MET A 113 17.40 -2.38 -14.90
CA MET A 113 17.35 -1.55 -13.68
C MET A 113 17.71 -0.10 -14.02
N LEU A 114 16.74 0.80 -13.91
CA LEU A 114 16.86 2.23 -14.21
C LEU A 114 17.13 3.03 -12.94
N PRO A 115 18.01 4.05 -12.98
CA PRO A 115 18.30 4.89 -11.82
C PRO A 115 17.09 5.72 -11.41
N LEU A 116 16.80 5.74 -10.10
CA LEU A 116 15.74 6.53 -9.49
C LEU A 116 16.32 7.69 -8.68
N LEU A 117 17.35 7.41 -7.87
CA LEU A 117 17.99 8.38 -7.00
C LEU A 117 19.46 8.02 -6.84
N THR A 118 20.35 9.01 -6.98
CA THR A 118 21.79 8.84 -6.72
C THR A 118 22.21 9.75 -5.57
N ARG A 119 23.00 9.19 -4.65
CA ARG A 119 23.57 9.88 -3.48
C ARG A 119 25.09 9.77 -3.51
N THR A 120 25.76 10.87 -3.20
CA THR A 120 27.22 10.98 -3.10
C THR A 120 27.69 11.41 -1.71
N ALA A 121 26.76 11.51 -0.75
CA ALA A 121 27.02 11.93 0.61
C ALA A 121 26.01 11.27 1.56
N SER A 122 26.30 11.29 2.86
CA SER A 122 25.43 10.70 3.89
C SER A 122 24.11 11.43 4.07
N ASP A 123 23.09 10.68 4.47
CA ASP A 123 21.87 11.29 4.96
C ASP A 123 22.13 11.88 6.35
N THR A 124 21.75 13.14 6.56
CA THR A 124 22.04 13.90 7.80
C THR A 124 20.80 14.18 8.65
N GLY A 125 19.59 13.77 8.22
CA GLY A 125 18.35 14.17 8.90
C GLY A 125 17.07 13.49 8.43
N GLY A 126 17.07 12.16 8.30
CA GLY A 126 15.84 11.39 8.05
C GLY A 126 15.64 10.88 6.63
N GLY A 127 16.71 10.78 5.85
CA GLY A 127 16.69 10.09 4.55
C GLY A 127 16.08 10.90 3.41
N THR A 128 15.77 10.22 2.31
CA THR A 128 15.12 10.79 1.13
C THR A 128 13.77 10.13 0.88
N ASN A 129 12.73 10.93 0.69
CA ASN A 129 11.38 10.47 0.38
C ASN A 129 11.24 10.05 -1.09
N ILE A 130 10.62 8.90 -1.33
CA ILE A 130 10.51 8.28 -2.65
C ILE A 130 9.15 7.61 -2.76
N TYR A 131 8.42 7.88 -3.84
CA TYR A 131 7.17 7.18 -4.15
C TYR A 131 7.46 5.97 -5.03
N LEU A 132 6.95 4.81 -4.65
CA LEU A 132 7.05 3.57 -5.40
C LEU A 132 5.66 3.05 -5.74
N GLY A 133 5.50 2.54 -6.97
CA GLY A 133 4.30 1.79 -7.35
C GLY A 133 4.20 0.47 -6.59
N ALA A 134 3.00 -0.06 -6.44
CA ALA A 134 2.79 -1.40 -5.88
C ALA A 134 3.46 -2.45 -6.79
N GLY A 135 4.27 -3.33 -6.21
CA GLY A 135 5.01 -4.34 -6.97
C GLY A 135 6.27 -3.82 -7.65
N ALA A 136 6.69 -2.57 -7.38
CA ALA A 136 7.95 -2.05 -7.92
C ALA A 136 9.14 -2.88 -7.40
N VAL A 137 9.97 -3.37 -8.31
CA VAL A 137 11.21 -4.08 -7.97
C VAL A 137 12.35 -3.07 -7.89
N VAL A 138 13.06 -3.03 -6.78
CA VAL A 138 14.13 -2.05 -6.52
C VAL A 138 15.41 -2.72 -6.04
N ASP A 139 16.55 -2.10 -6.33
CA ASP A 139 17.85 -2.47 -5.79
C ASP A 139 18.76 -1.25 -5.60
N ILE A 140 19.97 -1.46 -5.09
CA ILE A 140 21.00 -0.43 -5.00
C ILE A 140 22.22 -0.86 -5.82
N ASN A 141 22.73 0.06 -6.63
CA ASN A 141 24.06 -0.04 -7.20
C ASN A 141 25.05 0.80 -6.37
N LEU A 142 26.18 0.20 -5.99
CA LEU A 142 27.25 0.85 -5.25
C LEU A 142 28.46 1.04 -6.14
N SER A 143 29.12 2.18 -6.04
CA SER A 143 30.43 2.40 -6.67
C SER A 143 31.30 3.27 -5.80
N GLY A 144 32.54 2.84 -5.54
CA GLY A 144 33.50 3.62 -4.75
C GLY A 144 33.11 3.87 -3.29
N THR A 145 32.08 3.20 -2.76
CA THR A 145 31.67 3.33 -1.35
C THR A 145 32.39 2.31 -0.49
N SER A 146 32.52 2.61 0.82
CA SER A 146 33.00 1.66 1.82
C SER A 146 32.17 1.72 3.10
N GLY A 147 32.02 0.57 3.77
CA GLY A 147 31.24 0.46 5.01
C GLY A 147 29.79 0.91 4.88
N CYS A 148 29.19 0.80 3.69
CA CYS A 148 27.86 1.36 3.45
C CYS A 148 26.72 0.45 3.94
N ASN A 149 25.65 1.05 4.44
CA ASN A 149 24.38 0.41 4.74
C ASN A 149 23.25 1.29 4.21
N ALA A 150 22.24 0.66 3.59
CA ALA A 150 21.11 1.37 3.02
C ALA A 150 19.82 0.57 3.21
N ASN A 151 18.74 1.26 3.57
CA ASN A 151 17.41 0.67 3.68
C ASN A 151 16.33 1.60 3.15
N LEU A 152 15.24 1.01 2.66
CA LEU A 152 13.98 1.69 2.37
C LEU A 152 12.97 1.32 3.45
N ALA A 153 12.36 2.32 4.09
CA ALA A 153 11.30 2.12 5.06
C ALA A 153 10.01 2.76 4.56
N ARG A 154 8.90 2.00 4.53
CA ARG A 154 7.59 2.50 4.12
C ARG A 154 7.02 3.43 5.19
N VAL A 155 6.55 4.61 4.78
CA VAL A 155 5.82 5.53 5.64
C VAL A 155 4.38 5.01 5.80
N PRO A 156 3.90 4.75 7.03
CA PRO A 156 2.49 4.43 7.24
C PRO A 156 1.60 5.57 6.75
N ALA A 157 0.54 5.22 6.03
CA ALA A 157 -0.53 6.14 5.64
C ALA A 157 -1.62 6.19 6.70
#